data_AF-A0A932U0T3-F1
#
_entry.id   AF-A0A932U0T3-F1
#
_cell.length_a   1.000
_cell.length_b   1.000
_cell.length_c   1.000
_cell.angle_alpha   90.00
_cell.angle_beta   90.00
_cell.angle_gamma   90.00
#
_symmetry.space_group_name_H-M   'P 1'
#
loop_
_entity.id
_entity.type
_entity.pdbx_description
1 polymer ?
#
loop_
_entity_poly.entity_id
_entity_poly.type
_entity_poly.pdbx_seq_one_letter_code
_entity_poly.pdbx_strand_id
1 'polypeptide(L)'
;MPHNVKIGLIASFLLLLAVNVVMLDLVVFFWRTTRPSEIAATTIRVTPSPVPTVACPVSCEAQIDALTQKVEALGGSSDLVSSGAAKEYYIALGSGTTKSNIWQDISGAEAAIDTANYSAIKSVTFEVFLRIPTANGTVYAKLYNVTDKHDVWFSEVNSEGPTLTKKEASITLESGAKTYRVMGLSTLKYDANIENARLRIVTY
;
A
#
# COMPACT_ATOMS: atom_id res chain seq x y z
N MET A 1 22.92 49.08 50.70
CA MET A 1 22.51 49.11 49.28
C MET A 1 22.76 47.74 48.63
N PRO A 2 21.76 46.85 48.52
CA PRO A 2 21.83 45.84 47.45
C PRO A 2 20.48 45.36 46.86
N HIS A 3 19.33 45.93 47.24
CA HIS A 3 18.02 45.41 46.81
C HIS A 3 17.62 45.84 45.40
N ASN A 4 17.90 47.10 45.03
CA ASN A 4 17.49 47.66 43.74
C ASN A 4 18.26 47.06 42.55
N VAL A 5 19.48 46.55 42.78
CA VAL A 5 20.30 45.92 41.72
C VAL A 5 19.77 44.54 41.35
N LYS A 6 19.30 43.76 42.34
CA LYS A 6 18.73 42.42 42.09
C LYS A 6 17.40 42.50 41.34
N ILE A 7 16.57 43.49 41.68
CA ILE A 7 15.29 43.74 41.01
C ILE A 7 15.52 44.15 39.54
N GLY A 8 16.53 44.99 39.27
CA GLY A 8 16.89 45.38 37.90
C GLY A 8 17.38 44.21 37.03
N LEU A 9 18.16 43.29 37.60
CA LEU A 9 18.64 42.10 36.89
C LEU A 9 17.50 41.13 36.54
N ILE A 10 16.57 40.91 37.48
CA ILE A 10 15.40 40.05 37.26
C ILE A 10 14.48 40.65 36.19
N ALA A 11 14.22 41.96 36.26
CA ALA A 11 13.38 42.64 35.26
C ALA A 11 14.00 42.58 33.85
N SER A 12 15.32 42.75 33.73
CA SER A 12 16.04 42.62 32.46
C SER A 12 15.96 41.19 31.88
N PHE A 13 16.12 40.18 32.74
CA PHE A 13 16.00 38.78 32.32
C PHE A 13 14.58 38.44 31.84
N LEU A 14 13.54 38.90 32.55
CA LEU A 14 12.15 38.71 32.14
C LEU A 14 11.81 39.41 30.82
N LEU A 15 12.37 40.61 30.59
CA LEU A 15 12.22 41.34 29.33
C LEU A 15 12.83 40.55 28.16
N LEU A 16 14.04 40.02 28.32
CA LEU A 16 14.70 39.19 27.28
C LEU A 16 13.90 37.94 26.96
N LEU A 17 13.34 37.29 27.99
CA LEU A 17 12.48 36.11 27.84
C LEU A 17 11.20 36.44 27.04
N ALA A 18 10.54 37.56 27.38
CA ALA A 18 9.35 38.01 26.67
C ALA A 18 9.64 38.34 25.20
N VAL A 19 10.74 39.04 24.91
CA VAL A 19 11.16 39.34 23.53
C VAL A 19 11.44 38.06 22.75
N ASN A 20 12.13 37.09 23.35
CA ASN A 20 12.43 35.81 22.70
C ASN A 20 11.16 35.02 22.36
N VAL A 21 10.17 35.00 23.25
CA VAL A 21 8.88 34.33 23.01
C VAL A 21 8.10 35.00 21.89
N VAL A 22 8.02 36.33 21.87
CA VAL A 22 7.34 37.08 20.79
C VAL A 22 8.03 36.87 19.44
N MET A 23 9.36 36.82 19.42
CA MET A 23 10.14 36.60 18.20
C MET A 23 9.90 35.19 17.63
N LEU A 24 9.87 34.17 18.49
CA LEU A 24 9.51 32.79 18.11
C LEU A 24 8.10 32.71 17.53
N ASP A 25 7.12 33.37 18.15
CA ASP A 25 5.72 33.33 17.71
C ASP A 25 5.55 33.98 16.33
N LEU A 26 6.23 35.11 16.09
CA LEU A 26 6.26 35.76 14.77
C LEU A 26 6.90 34.86 13.70
N VAL A 27 8.05 34.24 14.00
CA VAL A 27 8.73 33.36 13.03
C VAL A 27 7.86 32.16 12.66
N VAL A 28 7.22 31.52 13.63
CA VAL A 28 6.32 30.37 13.40
C VAL A 28 5.09 30.79 12.58
N PHE A 29 4.53 31.96 12.85
CA PHE A 29 3.36 32.46 12.13
C PHE A 29 3.68 32.83 10.68
N PHE A 30 4.83 33.47 10.43
CA PHE A 30 5.25 33.84 9.07
C PHE A 30 5.63 32.62 8.22
N TRP A 31 6.24 31.59 8.81
CA TRP A 31 6.64 30.37 8.08
C TRP A 31 5.46 29.48 7.66
N ARG A 32 4.27 29.65 8.26
CA ARG A 32 3.06 28.89 7.86
C ARG A 32 2.37 29.40 6.58
N THR A 33 2.86 30.48 5.96
CA THR A 33 2.14 31.17 4.86
C THR A 33 2.50 30.67 3.45
N THR A 34 3.42 29.73 3.28
CA THR A 34 3.68 29.11 1.96
C THR A 34 2.63 28.03 1.67
N ARG A 35 1.55 28.44 1.00
CA ARG A 35 0.52 27.54 0.45
C ARG A 35 1.14 26.66 -0.65
N PRO A 36 0.79 25.36 -0.75
CA PRO A 36 1.16 24.55 -1.90
C PRO A 36 0.52 25.11 -3.18
N SER A 37 1.33 25.19 -4.25
CA SER A 37 0.91 25.62 -5.57
C SER A 37 -0.16 24.67 -6.11
N GLU A 38 -1.28 25.26 -6.54
CA GLU A 38 -2.36 24.58 -7.25
C GLU A 38 -1.80 23.95 -8.54
N ILE A 39 -1.85 22.62 -8.65
CA ILE A 39 -1.48 21.90 -9.87
C ILE A 39 -2.62 22.11 -10.86
N ALA A 40 -2.36 22.86 -11.92
CA ALA A 40 -3.28 22.99 -13.05
C ALA A 40 -3.53 21.59 -13.67
N ALA A 41 -4.78 21.15 -13.66
CA ALA A 41 -5.19 19.92 -14.32
C ALA A 41 -5.08 20.09 -15.84
N THR A 42 -3.99 19.57 -16.42
CA THR A 42 -3.88 19.38 -17.87
C THR A 42 -4.84 18.28 -18.28
N THR A 43 -6.00 18.67 -18.81
CA THR A 43 -6.92 17.76 -19.51
C THR A 43 -6.29 17.39 -20.86
N ILE A 44 -5.74 16.18 -20.98
CA ILE A 44 -5.37 15.63 -22.28
C ILE A 44 -6.63 15.10 -22.96
N ARG A 45 -7.04 15.78 -24.03
CA ARG A 45 -8.08 15.34 -24.96
C ARG A 45 -7.45 14.31 -25.90
N VAL A 46 -7.84 13.04 -25.76
CA VAL A 46 -7.45 11.98 -26.69
C VAL A 46 -8.26 12.15 -27.98
N THR A 47 -7.59 12.51 -29.07
CA THR A 47 -8.15 12.43 -30.43
C THR A 47 -8.15 10.96 -30.84
N PRO A 48 -9.30 10.35 -31.19
CA PRO A 48 -9.31 9.00 -31.70
C PRO A 48 -8.59 8.96 -33.05
N SER A 49 -7.45 8.28 -33.09
CA SER A 49 -6.76 7.91 -34.32
C SER A 49 -7.56 6.79 -35.00
N PRO A 50 -7.82 6.84 -36.31
CA PRO A 50 -8.57 5.81 -37.02
C PRO A 50 -7.82 4.48 -36.95
N VAL A 51 -8.47 3.48 -36.38
CA VAL A 51 -8.04 2.09 -36.38
C VAL A 51 -8.01 1.61 -37.83
N PRO A 52 -6.87 1.13 -38.37
CA PRO A 52 -6.87 0.43 -39.64
C PRO A 52 -7.59 -0.91 -39.45
N THR A 53 -8.72 -1.07 -40.13
CA THR A 53 -9.47 -2.33 -40.25
C THR A 53 -8.61 -3.34 -40.98
N VAL A 54 -7.85 -4.15 -40.23
CA VAL A 54 -7.16 -5.32 -40.78
C VAL A 54 -8.22 -6.38 -41.01
N ALA A 55 -8.72 -6.47 -42.24
CA ALA A 55 -9.50 -7.60 -42.70
C ALA A 55 -8.59 -8.85 -42.67
N CYS A 56 -8.91 -9.81 -41.81
CA CYS A 56 -8.20 -11.09 -41.77
C CYS A 56 -8.44 -11.84 -43.10
N PRO A 57 -7.39 -12.27 -43.81
CA PRO A 57 -7.54 -13.13 -44.97
C PRO A 57 -8.08 -14.50 -44.54
N VAL A 58 -8.93 -15.11 -45.39
CA VAL A 58 -9.64 -16.39 -45.21
C VAL A 58 -8.76 -17.60 -44.86
N SER A 59 -7.44 -17.45 -44.89
CA SER A 59 -6.49 -18.46 -44.41
C SER A 59 -6.36 -18.54 -42.88
N CYS A 60 -6.82 -17.52 -42.15
CA CYS A 60 -6.74 -17.46 -40.69
C CYS A 60 -7.87 -18.24 -40.01
N GLU A 61 -9.09 -18.24 -40.58
CA GLU A 61 -10.24 -19.00 -40.05
C GLU A 61 -10.00 -20.52 -40.15
N ALA A 62 -9.45 -20.99 -41.27
CA ALA A 62 -9.14 -22.41 -41.45
C ALA A 62 -8.08 -22.94 -40.46
N GLN A 63 -7.22 -22.07 -39.92
CA GLN A 63 -6.23 -22.46 -38.92
C GLN A 63 -6.84 -22.55 -37.51
N ILE A 64 -7.84 -21.72 -37.20
CA ILE A 64 -8.53 -21.75 -35.89
C ILE A 64 -9.36 -23.05 -35.77
N ASP A 65 -10.11 -23.43 -36.80
CA ASP A 65 -10.96 -24.64 -36.77
C ASP A 65 -10.14 -25.94 -36.65
N ALA A 66 -8.97 -25.98 -37.30
CA ALA A 66 -8.05 -27.12 -37.22
C ALA A 66 -7.42 -27.27 -35.82
N LEU A 67 -7.24 -26.16 -35.09
CA LEU A 67 -6.79 -26.18 -33.69
C LEU A 67 -7.92 -26.58 -32.73
N THR A 68 -9.16 -26.15 -32.98
CA THR A 68 -10.31 -26.49 -32.13
C THR A 68 -10.63 -27.99 -32.15
N GLN A 69 -10.58 -28.64 -33.32
CA GLN A 69 -10.81 -30.09 -33.41
C GLN A 69 -9.72 -30.92 -32.72
N LYS A 70 -8.48 -30.42 -32.67
CA LYS A 70 -7.37 -31.09 -31.98
C LYS A 70 -7.50 -31.03 -30.46
N VAL A 71 -8.20 -30.02 -29.93
CA VAL A 71 -8.49 -29.86 -28.49
C VAL A 71 -9.64 -30.77 -28.06
N GLU A 72 -10.66 -30.96 -28.92
CA GLU A 72 -11.78 -31.87 -28.62
C GLU A 72 -11.38 -33.35 -28.62
N ALA A 73 -10.41 -33.74 -29.47
CA ALA A 73 -9.85 -35.10 -29.47
C ALA A 73 -8.97 -35.42 -28.23
N LEU A 74 -8.59 -34.41 -27.45
CA LEU A 74 -7.92 -34.54 -26.15
C LEU A 74 -8.90 -34.47 -24.97
N GLY A 75 -10.19 -34.28 -25.23
CA GLY A 75 -11.29 -34.24 -24.26
C GLY A 75 -11.64 -35.61 -23.67
N GLY A 76 -10.64 -36.40 -23.29
CA GLY A 76 -10.85 -37.51 -22.37
C GLY A 76 -11.32 -36.93 -21.04
N SER A 77 -12.53 -37.33 -20.61
CA SER A 77 -13.06 -37.04 -19.27
C SER A 77 -11.99 -37.30 -18.22
N SER A 78 -11.36 -36.23 -17.76
CA SER A 78 -10.67 -36.25 -16.49
C SER A 78 -11.76 -36.13 -15.43
N ASP A 79 -12.32 -37.28 -15.05
CA ASP A 79 -12.66 -37.51 -13.66
C ASP A 79 -11.36 -37.31 -12.87
N LEU A 80 -11.07 -36.05 -12.54
CA LEU A 80 -10.03 -35.72 -11.59
C LEU A 80 -10.51 -36.24 -10.25
N VAL A 81 -10.11 -37.46 -9.93
CA VAL A 81 -9.90 -37.87 -8.55
C VAL A 81 -8.96 -36.83 -7.96
N SER A 82 -9.55 -35.82 -7.32
CA SER A 82 -8.83 -34.80 -6.56
C SER A 82 -8.22 -35.50 -5.35
N SER A 83 -7.05 -36.07 -5.56
CA SER A 83 -6.07 -36.28 -4.50
C SER A 83 -5.98 -34.97 -3.71
N GLY A 84 -6.40 -35.00 -2.44
CA GLY A 84 -6.45 -33.86 -1.53
C GLY A 84 -5.04 -33.34 -1.19
N ALA A 85 -4.38 -32.80 -2.21
CA ALA A 85 -3.10 -32.14 -2.08
C ALA A 85 -3.35 -30.64 -1.84
N ALA A 86 -2.82 -30.15 -0.72
CA ALA A 86 -2.86 -28.74 -0.36
C ALA A 86 -2.36 -27.87 -1.53
N LYS A 87 -3.18 -26.89 -1.95
CA LYS A 87 -2.80 -25.91 -2.96
C LYS A 87 -2.36 -24.62 -2.28
N GLU A 88 -1.36 -23.98 -2.86
CA GLU A 88 -0.86 -22.67 -2.40
C GLU A 88 -1.11 -21.63 -3.50
N TYR A 89 -1.67 -20.49 -3.10
CA TYR A 89 -1.99 -19.36 -3.97
C TYR A 89 -1.28 -18.11 -3.48
N TYR A 90 -0.71 -17.34 -4.41
CA TYR A 90 -0.09 -16.05 -4.13
C TYR A 90 -0.86 -14.94 -4.83
N ILE A 91 -1.40 -14.00 -4.06
CA ILE A 91 -2.15 -12.85 -4.57
C ILE A 91 -1.29 -11.62 -4.34
N ALA A 92 -0.75 -11.05 -5.41
CA ALA A 92 0.00 -9.80 -5.32
C ALA A 92 -0.97 -8.66 -4.98
N LEU A 93 -0.65 -7.93 -3.92
CA LEU A 93 -1.37 -6.71 -3.55
C LEU A 93 -0.72 -5.50 -4.23
N GLY A 94 0.62 -5.47 -4.30
CA GLY A 94 1.37 -4.42 -5.00
C GLY A 94 2.54 -3.89 -4.19
N SER A 95 2.92 -2.64 -4.45
CA SER A 95 4.04 -1.96 -3.84
C SER A 95 3.78 -0.45 -3.79
N GLY A 96 4.58 0.29 -3.02
CA GLY A 96 4.48 1.73 -2.95
C GLY A 96 5.32 2.32 -1.81
N THR A 97 5.11 3.60 -1.55
CA THR A 97 5.87 4.34 -0.52
C THR A 97 4.94 5.18 0.35
N THR A 98 5.38 5.46 1.57
CA THR A 98 4.69 6.33 2.52
C THR A 98 5.68 7.19 3.29
N LYS A 99 5.24 8.41 3.62
CA LYS A 99 5.90 9.34 4.55
C LYS A 99 4.97 9.76 5.67
N SER A 100 3.78 9.19 5.73
CA SER A 100 2.77 9.63 6.69
C SER A 100 3.05 9.03 8.05
N ASN A 101 2.90 9.83 9.10
CA ASN A 101 2.93 9.36 10.49
C ASN A 101 1.56 8.91 11.00
N ILE A 102 0.55 8.90 10.12
CA ILE A 102 -0.75 8.28 10.33
C ILE A 102 -0.96 7.21 9.26
N TRP A 103 -1.81 6.22 9.55
CA TRP A 103 -2.17 5.20 8.56
C TRP A 103 -2.71 5.86 7.28
N GLN A 104 -2.05 5.59 6.17
CA GLN A 104 -2.49 6.02 4.85
C GLN A 104 -2.49 4.86 3.87
N ASP A 105 -3.32 5.00 2.85
CA ASP A 105 -3.37 4.07 1.73
C ASP A 105 -2.08 4.10 0.93
N ILE A 106 -1.63 2.91 0.53
CA ILE A 106 -0.50 2.77 -0.38
C ILE A 106 -1.08 2.67 -1.79
N SER A 107 -0.91 3.74 -2.56
CA SER A 107 -1.45 3.84 -3.92
C SER A 107 -0.95 2.67 -4.78
N GLY A 108 -1.89 1.90 -5.35
CA GLY A 108 -1.57 0.75 -6.20
C GLY A 108 -1.26 -0.54 -5.44
N ALA A 109 -1.48 -0.59 -4.12
CA ALA A 109 -1.34 -1.80 -3.31
C ALA A 109 -2.72 -2.32 -2.84
N GLU A 110 -3.50 -2.89 -3.75
CA GLU A 110 -4.85 -3.39 -3.51
C GLU A 110 -5.19 -4.59 -4.42
N ALA A 111 -5.96 -5.55 -3.90
CA ALA A 111 -6.55 -6.61 -4.71
C ALA A 111 -7.97 -7.00 -4.25
N ALA A 112 -8.81 -7.38 -5.21
CA ALA A 112 -10.09 -8.02 -4.95
C ALA A 112 -9.89 -9.54 -4.82
N ILE A 113 -10.50 -10.14 -3.79
CA ILE A 113 -10.35 -11.55 -3.44
C ILE A 113 -11.74 -12.09 -3.13
N ASP A 114 -12.13 -13.14 -3.85
CA ASP A 114 -13.34 -13.89 -3.53
C ASP A 114 -12.95 -15.22 -2.91
N THR A 115 -13.30 -15.40 -1.64
CA THR A 115 -13.00 -16.64 -0.92
C THR A 115 -13.70 -17.85 -1.53
N ALA A 116 -14.78 -17.66 -2.30
CA ALA A 116 -15.49 -18.74 -2.99
C ALA A 116 -14.65 -19.38 -4.12
N ASN A 117 -13.61 -18.69 -4.61
CA ASN A 117 -12.70 -19.23 -5.62
C ASN A 117 -11.65 -20.20 -5.05
N TYR A 118 -11.59 -20.36 -3.73
CA TYR A 118 -10.65 -21.25 -3.05
C TYR A 118 -11.43 -22.41 -2.43
N SER A 119 -10.84 -23.61 -2.46
CA SER A 119 -11.31 -24.70 -1.61
C SER A 119 -11.08 -24.36 -0.13
N ALA A 120 -11.50 -25.23 0.79
CA ALA A 120 -11.38 -25.01 2.23
C ALA A 120 -10.00 -24.43 2.61
N ILE A 121 -10.00 -23.18 3.06
CA ILE A 121 -8.78 -22.43 3.38
C ILE A 121 -8.23 -22.98 4.70
N LYS A 122 -6.98 -23.43 4.67
CA LYS A 122 -6.21 -23.89 5.83
C LYS A 122 -5.54 -22.73 6.56
N SER A 123 -4.95 -21.79 5.82
CA SER A 123 -4.27 -20.63 6.39
C SER A 123 -4.12 -19.50 5.37
N VAL A 124 -4.12 -18.26 5.87
CA VAL A 124 -3.79 -17.07 5.08
C VAL A 124 -2.67 -16.30 5.78
N THR A 125 -1.62 -15.97 5.03
CA THR A 125 -0.49 -15.16 5.52
C THR A 125 -0.37 -13.91 4.68
N PHE A 126 -0.38 -12.75 5.32
CA PHE A 126 0.05 -11.50 4.73
C PHE A 126 1.56 -11.41 4.77
N GLU A 127 2.19 -11.30 3.60
CA GLU A 127 3.63 -11.16 3.45
C GLU A 127 3.95 -9.80 2.83
N VAL A 128 4.92 -9.09 3.41
CA VAL A 128 5.33 -7.78 2.92
C VAL A 128 6.82 -7.54 3.10
N PHE A 129 7.42 -6.87 2.13
CA PHE A 129 8.83 -6.50 2.13
C PHE A 129 8.97 -5.00 2.42
N LEU A 130 9.58 -4.68 3.55
CA LEU A 130 9.67 -3.33 4.09
C LEU A 130 11.12 -2.85 4.19
N ARG A 131 11.35 -1.56 3.94
CA ARG A 131 12.61 -0.87 4.26
C ARG A 131 12.42 0.62 4.48
N ILE A 132 13.33 1.23 5.24
CA ILE A 132 13.43 2.68 5.40
C ILE A 132 14.79 3.10 4.87
N PRO A 133 14.91 3.65 3.64
CA PRO A 133 16.21 3.93 3.02
C PRO A 133 17.14 4.80 3.87
N THR A 134 16.59 5.69 4.70
CA THR A 134 17.36 6.58 5.57
C THR A 134 17.72 5.99 6.93
N ALA A 135 17.25 4.77 7.23
CA ALA A 135 17.37 4.10 8.53
C ALA A 135 16.77 4.87 9.73
N ASN A 136 15.91 5.86 9.49
CA ASN A 136 15.31 6.68 10.55
C ASN A 136 13.87 6.23 10.87
N GLY A 137 13.68 5.70 12.08
CA GLY A 137 12.38 5.33 12.62
C GLY A 137 11.94 3.91 12.23
N THR A 138 10.63 3.72 12.18
CA THR A 138 9.99 2.41 11.98
C THR A 138 8.90 2.56 10.93
N VAL A 139 8.82 1.59 10.01
CA VAL A 139 7.75 1.48 9.03
C VAL A 139 6.78 0.41 9.48
N TYR A 140 5.50 0.71 9.40
CA TYR A 140 4.43 -0.26 9.63
C TYR A 140 3.63 -0.47 8.36
N ALA A 141 3.13 -1.68 8.18
CA ALA A 141 2.17 -2.04 7.15
C ALA A 141 1.07 -2.89 7.76
N LYS A 142 -0.18 -2.71 7.30
CA LYS A 142 -1.32 -3.54 7.66
C LYS A 142 -2.27 -3.68 6.48
N LEU A 143 -3.24 -4.57 6.61
CA LEU A 143 -4.33 -4.70 5.65
C LEU A 143 -5.60 -4.01 6.14
N TYR A 144 -6.32 -3.40 5.21
CA TYR A 144 -7.63 -2.80 5.40
C TYR A 144 -8.63 -3.44 4.44
N ASN A 145 -9.76 -3.90 4.96
CA ASN A 145 -10.88 -4.36 4.17
C ASN A 145 -11.66 -3.13 3.68
N VAL A 146 -11.51 -2.79 2.40
CA VAL A 146 -12.14 -1.62 1.77
C VAL A 146 -13.65 -1.84 1.63
N THR A 147 -14.07 -3.08 1.41
CA THR A 147 -15.48 -3.44 1.22
C THR A 147 -16.29 -3.22 2.51
N ASP A 148 -15.78 -3.74 3.63
CA ASP A 148 -16.48 -3.70 4.93
C ASP A 148 -15.98 -2.57 5.86
N LYS A 149 -14.98 -1.81 5.41
CA LYS A 149 -14.47 -0.58 6.03
C LYS A 149 -13.86 -0.77 7.43
N HIS A 150 -13.12 -1.84 7.63
CA HIS A 150 -12.39 -2.08 8.87
C HIS A 150 -10.99 -2.63 8.63
N ASP A 151 -10.15 -2.51 9.65
CA ASP A 151 -8.83 -3.15 9.66
C ASP A 151 -8.96 -4.66 9.65
N VAL A 152 -8.09 -5.34 8.91
CA VAL A 152 -7.96 -6.80 9.00
C VAL A 152 -7.19 -7.13 10.27
N TRP A 153 -7.84 -7.85 11.18
CA TRP A 153 -7.24 -8.20 12.46
C TRP A 153 -5.92 -8.96 12.30
N PHE A 154 -4.96 -8.64 13.18
CA PHE A 154 -3.63 -9.25 13.25
C PHE A 154 -2.76 -9.10 11.99
N SER A 155 -3.13 -8.22 11.05
CA SER A 155 -2.38 -8.01 9.81
C SER A 155 -1.18 -7.04 9.94
N GLU A 156 -1.05 -6.35 11.06
CA GLU A 156 -0.01 -5.35 11.25
C GLU A 156 1.38 -5.98 11.41
N VAL A 157 2.34 -5.45 10.66
CA VAL A 157 3.75 -5.80 10.76
C VAL A 157 4.62 -4.55 10.66
N ASN A 158 5.86 -4.65 11.13
CA ASN A 158 6.80 -3.54 11.11
C ASN A 158 8.24 -3.95 10.78
N SER A 159 9.03 -2.97 10.35
CA SER A 159 10.46 -3.10 10.13
C SER A 159 11.19 -1.80 10.45
N GLU A 160 12.48 -1.94 10.72
CA GLU A 160 13.40 -0.84 10.99
C GLU A 160 14.63 -0.95 10.07
N GLY A 161 15.32 0.18 9.88
CA GLY A 161 16.57 0.21 9.13
C GLY A 161 16.42 0.16 7.60
N PRO A 162 17.58 0.18 6.90
CA PRO A 162 17.62 0.32 5.45
C PRO A 162 17.51 -1.01 4.69
N THR A 163 17.68 -2.13 5.40
CA THR A 163 17.66 -3.47 4.82
C THR A 163 16.25 -3.89 4.45
N LEU A 164 16.08 -4.36 3.22
CA LEU A 164 14.82 -4.95 2.79
C LEU A 164 14.54 -6.23 3.57
N THR A 165 13.48 -6.21 4.38
CA THR A 165 13.15 -7.33 5.27
C THR A 165 11.76 -7.84 4.97
N LYS A 166 11.61 -9.16 4.82
CA LYS A 166 10.31 -9.82 4.74
C LYS A 166 9.67 -9.86 6.13
N LYS A 167 8.40 -9.47 6.19
CA LYS A 167 7.56 -9.54 7.39
C LYS A 167 6.28 -10.30 7.04
N GLU A 168 5.76 -11.03 8.02
CA GLU A 168 4.62 -11.92 7.83
C GLU A 168 3.65 -11.80 8.99
N ALA A 169 2.36 -11.90 8.69
CA ALA A 169 1.28 -11.94 9.65
C ALA A 169 0.24 -12.98 9.23
N SER A 170 -0.17 -13.84 10.17
CA SER A 170 -1.29 -14.76 9.96
C SER A 170 -2.60 -14.03 10.12
N ILE A 171 -3.49 -14.16 9.14
CA ILE A 171 -4.77 -13.45 9.09
C ILE A 171 -5.90 -14.41 8.75
N THR A 172 -7.14 -13.93 8.86
CA THR A 172 -8.33 -14.60 8.32
C THR A 172 -9.00 -13.66 7.32
N LEU A 173 -9.37 -14.20 6.16
CA LEU A 173 -10.17 -13.48 5.18
C LEU A 173 -11.64 -13.66 5.50
N GLU A 174 -12.40 -12.59 5.36
CA GLU A 174 -13.85 -12.64 5.47
C GLU A 174 -14.45 -13.28 4.22
N SER A 175 -15.63 -13.88 4.37
CA SER A 175 -16.27 -14.60 3.28
C SER A 175 -16.80 -13.69 2.18
N GLY A 176 -16.73 -14.19 0.95
CA GLY A 176 -17.22 -13.55 -0.27
C GLY A 176 -16.16 -12.70 -0.99
N ALA A 177 -16.62 -11.91 -1.96
CA ALA A 177 -15.78 -11.00 -2.74
C ALA A 177 -15.49 -9.71 -1.97
N LYS A 178 -14.27 -9.60 -1.44
CA LYS A 178 -13.78 -8.48 -0.64
C LYS A 178 -12.55 -7.84 -1.27
N THR A 179 -12.42 -6.53 -1.12
CA THR A 179 -11.26 -5.78 -1.59
C THR A 179 -10.34 -5.44 -0.42
N TYR A 180 -9.09 -5.87 -0.51
CA TYR A 180 -8.08 -5.65 0.53
C TYR A 180 -7.00 -4.69 0.04
N ARG A 181 -6.72 -3.67 0.85
CA ARG A 181 -5.74 -2.62 0.58
C ARG A 181 -4.63 -2.64 1.63
N VAL A 182 -3.41 -2.39 1.19
CA VAL A 182 -2.28 -2.18 2.10
C VAL A 182 -2.30 -0.73 2.59
N MET A 183 -2.28 -0.56 3.90
CA MET A 183 -2.02 0.72 4.54
C MET A 183 -0.60 0.74 5.10
N GLY A 184 0.04 1.90 5.09
CA GLY A 184 1.36 2.06 5.68
C GLY A 184 1.54 3.38 6.42
N LEU A 185 2.46 3.38 7.39
CA LEU A 185 2.91 4.57 8.09
C LEU A 185 4.40 4.51 8.42
N SER A 186 5.00 5.68 8.61
CA SER A 186 6.39 5.92 8.99
C SER A 186 6.41 6.81 10.23
N THR A 187 7.02 6.35 11.33
CA THR A 187 6.95 7.06 12.63
C THR A 187 7.57 8.45 12.61
N LEU A 188 8.59 8.65 11.77
CA LEU A 188 9.37 9.90 11.69
C LEU A 188 9.16 10.66 10.37
N LYS A 189 8.14 10.31 9.58
CA LYS A 189 7.83 10.92 8.28
C LYS A 189 8.93 10.83 7.22
N TYR A 190 9.90 9.94 7.40
CA TYR A 190 10.85 9.59 6.36
C TYR A 190 10.22 8.64 5.34
N ASP A 191 10.81 8.61 4.14
CA ASP A 191 10.47 7.62 3.11
C ASP A 191 10.52 6.20 3.70
N ALA A 192 9.39 5.53 3.65
CA ALA A 192 9.25 4.13 3.96
C ALA A 192 8.72 3.41 2.73
N ASN A 193 9.42 2.37 2.31
CA ASN A 193 9.13 1.64 1.09
C ASN A 193 8.52 0.29 1.41
N ILE A 194 7.45 -0.02 0.67
CA ILE A 194 6.82 -1.32 0.60
C ILE A 194 7.13 -1.85 -0.81
N GLU A 195 8.13 -2.72 -0.92
CA GLU A 195 8.62 -3.18 -2.23
C GLU A 195 7.72 -4.26 -2.84
N ASN A 196 7.13 -5.10 -1.99
CA ASN A 196 6.16 -6.11 -2.42
C ASN A 196 5.28 -6.48 -1.24
N ALA A 197 3.97 -6.50 -1.47
CA ALA A 197 2.97 -6.99 -0.56
C ALA A 197 2.14 -8.07 -1.27
N ARG A 198 1.87 -9.18 -0.59
CA ARG A 198 1.09 -10.28 -1.14
C ARG A 198 0.39 -11.08 -0.04
N LEU A 199 -0.64 -11.81 -0.43
CA LEU A 199 -1.27 -12.82 0.41
C LEU A 199 -0.87 -14.21 -0.07
N ARG A 200 -0.58 -15.08 0.88
CA ARG A 200 -0.32 -16.50 0.67
C ARG A 200 -1.48 -17.29 1.27
N ILE A 201 -2.25 -17.97 0.43
CA ILE A 201 -3.40 -18.78 0.83
C ILE A 201 -3.03 -20.24 0.64
N VAL A 202 -3.18 -21.05 1.69
CA VAL A 202 -3.00 -22.50 1.64
C VAL A 202 -4.36 -23.16 1.84
N THR A 203 -4.72 -24.11 0.98
CA THR A 203 -5.95 -24.91 1.11
C THR A 203 -5.64 -26.31 1.63
N TYR A 204 -6.66 -27.04 2.07
CA TYR A 204 -6.59 -28.48 2.31
C TYR A 204 -6.50 -29.27 1.01
#